data_AF-A0A7W0MPS9-F1
#
_entry.id   AF-A0A7W0MPS9-F1
#
_cell.length_a   1.000
_cell.length_b   1.000
_cell.length_c   1.000
_cell.angle_alpha   90.00
_cell.angle_beta   90.00
_cell.angle_gamma   90.00
#
_symmetry.space_group_name_H-M   'P 1'
#
loop_
_entity.id
_entity.type
_entity.pdbx_description
1 polymer ?
#
loop_
_entity_poly.entity_id
_entity_poly.type
_entity_poly.pdbx_seq_one_letter_code
_entity_poly.pdbx_strand_id
1 'polypeptide(L)'
;MTPRVYLDWNATTPLRPEARAAMQAAMDAVGNPSSVHAEGRAARGIVERARIAVATAFGAYPDEVIFTSGATEAAALALAGRDLAAAPVEHDCVAAWTRQALPVGRDGRVAVADPAGSVLQAANSETGVLQDLPAGLALVDAAQIAGKAAFAFGRTGATAALLSAHKFGGPKGAGALLLRAGASAAPTLRGGGQETGRRAGTENLVGIAGFGAAAAAAARDLADGVWERVAELRNILEGALASAASETIFVGKGAAHLPNTICLATPGWKGETQVMQMDLAGFAISSGSACSSGKVRPSRVIEAMGLGAEAASGAIRVSIGPATTEAEALAFADAWQKQHRRFRAKAAVAA
;
A
#
# COMPACT_ATOMS: atom_id res chain seq x y z
N MET A 1 -3.84 21.70 23.23
CA MET A 1 -3.07 20.54 22.73
C MET A 1 -2.97 20.68 21.24
N THR A 2 -1.77 20.58 20.66
CA THR A 2 -1.59 20.57 19.20
C THR A 2 -2.36 19.38 18.62
N PRO A 3 -3.10 19.54 17.51
CA PRO A 3 -3.79 18.43 16.86
C PRO A 3 -2.80 17.32 16.51
N ARG A 4 -3.26 16.07 16.61
CA ARG A 4 -2.47 14.90 16.24
C ARG A 4 -2.21 14.88 14.73
N VAL A 5 -0.96 14.67 14.32
CA VAL A 5 -0.55 14.58 12.92
C VAL A 5 -0.44 13.11 12.51
N TYR A 6 -1.13 12.73 11.44
CA TYR A 6 -1.15 11.36 10.94
C TYR A 6 -0.15 11.18 9.79
N LEU A 7 0.94 10.45 10.05
CA LEU A 7 2.05 10.19 9.13
C LEU A 7 2.24 8.67 8.88
N ASP A 8 1.13 7.92 8.86
CA ASP A 8 1.10 6.47 8.55
C ASP A 8 0.17 6.14 7.38
N TRP A 9 0.24 6.95 6.33
CA TRP A 9 -0.58 6.81 5.11
C TRP A 9 -0.34 5.50 4.34
N ASN A 10 0.82 4.86 4.51
CA ASN A 10 1.09 3.55 3.91
C ASN A 10 0.42 2.40 4.66
N ALA A 11 0.05 2.54 5.94
CA ALA A 11 -0.77 1.56 6.64
C ALA A 11 -2.24 1.68 6.19
N THR A 12 -2.79 2.88 6.26
CA THR A 12 -4.11 3.22 5.71
C THR A 12 -4.21 4.71 5.48
N THR A 13 -5.07 5.12 4.55
CA THR A 13 -5.36 6.52 4.28
C THR A 13 -6.69 6.95 4.91
N PRO A 14 -6.90 8.25 5.20
CA PRO A 14 -8.21 8.79 5.53
C PRO A 14 -9.23 8.53 4.40
N LEU A 15 -10.49 8.25 4.77
CA LEU A 15 -11.57 8.08 3.80
C LEU A 15 -11.85 9.40 3.09
N ARG A 16 -11.80 9.40 1.76
CA ARG A 16 -12.07 10.56 0.91
C ARG A 16 -13.54 11.01 1.01
N PRO A 17 -13.84 12.31 0.87
CA PRO A 17 -15.21 12.82 0.81
C PRO A 17 -16.04 12.15 -0.28
N GLU A 18 -15.48 11.93 -1.47
CA GLU A 18 -16.17 11.29 -2.60
C GLU A 18 -16.52 9.83 -2.30
N ALA A 19 -15.60 9.10 -1.69
CA ALA A 19 -15.83 7.73 -1.25
C ALA A 19 -16.93 7.68 -0.18
N ARG A 20 -16.89 8.59 0.80
CA ARG A 20 -17.92 8.72 1.84
C ARG A 20 -19.30 8.99 1.24
N ALA A 21 -19.40 9.96 0.33
CA ALA A 21 -20.66 10.32 -0.30
C ALA A 21 -21.23 9.15 -1.13
N ALA A 22 -20.39 8.47 -1.91
CA ALA A 22 -20.80 7.29 -2.68
C ALA A 22 -21.25 6.13 -1.78
N MET A 23 -20.57 5.91 -0.65
CA MET A 23 -20.97 4.90 0.34
C MET A 23 -22.33 5.25 0.95
N GLN A 24 -22.54 6.50 1.36
CA GLN A 24 -23.81 6.95 1.94
C GLN A 24 -24.97 6.76 0.95
N ALA A 25 -24.81 7.21 -0.30
CA ALA A 25 -25.83 7.03 -1.33
C ALA A 25 -26.13 5.55 -1.63
N ALA A 26 -25.12 4.67 -1.53
CA ALA A 26 -25.31 3.24 -1.74
C ALA A 26 -26.04 2.53 -0.58
N MET A 27 -26.10 3.12 0.62
CA MET A 27 -26.85 2.55 1.75
C MET A 27 -28.36 2.56 1.53
N ASP A 28 -28.86 3.51 0.73
CA ASP A 28 -30.29 3.62 0.42
C ASP A 28 -30.75 2.58 -0.62
N ALA A 29 -29.81 1.91 -1.31
CA ALA A 29 -30.12 0.86 -2.27
C ALA A 29 -30.43 -0.48 -1.56
N VAL A 30 -31.70 -0.87 -1.56
CA VAL A 30 -32.17 -2.11 -0.92
C VAL A 30 -32.00 -3.38 -1.76
N GLY A 31 -31.71 -3.23 -3.06
CA GLY A 31 -31.68 -4.34 -4.00
C GLY A 31 -30.44 -5.22 -3.88
N ASN A 32 -30.61 -6.53 -4.06
CA ASN A 32 -29.49 -7.44 -4.29
C ASN A 32 -29.11 -7.43 -5.78
N PRO A 33 -27.83 -7.15 -6.17
CA PRO A 33 -27.39 -7.09 -7.56
C PRO A 33 -27.66 -8.34 -8.40
N SER A 34 -27.85 -9.49 -7.76
CA SER A 34 -28.19 -10.75 -8.42
C SER A 34 -29.69 -10.87 -8.80
N SER A 35 -30.53 -9.92 -8.38
CA SER A 35 -31.97 -9.98 -8.58
C SER A 35 -32.40 -9.28 -9.88
N VAL A 36 -33.39 -9.83 -10.58
CA VAL A 36 -33.82 -9.34 -11.90
C VAL A 36 -34.80 -8.17 -11.85
N HIS A 37 -35.39 -7.87 -10.68
CA HIS A 37 -36.34 -6.77 -10.49
C HIS A 37 -35.65 -5.39 -10.48
N ALA A 38 -36.43 -4.31 -10.45
CA ALA A 38 -35.94 -2.94 -10.65
C ALA A 38 -34.85 -2.54 -9.65
N GLU A 39 -35.04 -2.85 -8.36
CA GLU A 39 -34.10 -2.55 -7.28
C GLU A 39 -32.80 -3.35 -7.43
N GLY A 40 -32.90 -4.63 -7.84
CA GLY A 40 -31.73 -5.46 -8.12
C GLY A 40 -30.92 -4.93 -9.30
N ARG A 41 -31.58 -4.51 -10.38
CA ARG A 41 -30.93 -3.85 -11.53
C ARG A 41 -30.28 -2.52 -11.15
N ALA A 42 -30.93 -1.73 -10.27
CA ALA A 42 -30.36 -0.48 -9.76
C ALA A 42 -29.09 -0.73 -8.95
N ALA A 43 -29.10 -1.73 -8.06
CA ALA A 43 -27.93 -2.16 -7.29
C ALA A 43 -26.80 -2.69 -8.19
N ARG A 44 -27.13 -3.51 -9.19
CA ARG A 44 -26.18 -3.95 -10.23
C ARG A 44 -25.52 -2.77 -10.95
N GLY A 45 -26.30 -1.74 -11.28
CA GLY A 45 -25.79 -0.51 -11.89
C GLY A 45 -24.75 0.21 -11.02
N ILE A 46 -24.86 0.17 -9.70
CA ILE A 46 -23.84 0.73 -8.79
C ILE A 46 -22.53 -0.06 -8.89
N VAL A 47 -22.62 -1.39 -8.86
CA VAL A 47 -21.45 -2.28 -8.98
C VAL A 47 -20.74 -2.03 -10.31
N GLU A 48 -21.47 -1.98 -11.43
CA GLU A 48 -20.86 -1.80 -12.75
C GLU A 48 -20.25 -0.40 -12.93
N ARG A 49 -20.87 0.67 -12.40
CA ARG A 49 -20.25 2.01 -12.40
C ARG A 49 -18.94 2.04 -11.61
N ALA A 50 -18.90 1.40 -10.45
CA ALA A 50 -17.67 1.28 -9.67
C ALA A 50 -16.61 0.45 -10.41
N ARG A 51 -17.02 -0.63 -11.07
CA ARG A 51 -16.13 -1.48 -11.88
C ARG A 51 -15.47 -0.68 -13.00
N ILE A 52 -16.24 0.11 -13.73
CA ILE A 52 -15.75 1.02 -14.78
C ILE A 52 -14.78 2.06 -14.21
N ALA A 53 -15.10 2.65 -13.05
CA ALA A 53 -14.25 3.65 -12.41
C ALA A 53 -12.88 3.07 -11.99
N VAL A 54 -12.87 1.88 -11.38
CA VAL A 54 -11.64 1.16 -11.01
C VAL A 54 -10.83 0.80 -12.25
N ALA A 55 -11.48 0.21 -13.27
CA ALA A 55 -10.83 -0.16 -14.51
C ALA A 55 -10.15 1.04 -15.20
N THR A 56 -10.89 2.16 -15.32
CA THR A 56 -10.39 3.40 -15.93
C THR A 56 -9.22 3.98 -15.14
N ALA A 57 -9.35 4.08 -13.81
CA ALA A 57 -8.32 4.67 -12.95
C ALA A 57 -6.98 3.92 -13.00
N PHE A 58 -7.00 2.61 -13.23
CA PHE A 58 -5.81 1.76 -13.18
C PHE A 58 -5.47 1.10 -14.53
N GLY A 59 -6.04 1.57 -15.63
CA GLY A 59 -5.70 1.13 -16.99
C GLY A 59 -5.97 -0.36 -17.25
N ALA A 60 -7.13 -0.83 -16.81
CA ALA A 60 -7.66 -2.18 -17.06
C ALA A 60 -9.01 -2.10 -17.80
N TYR A 61 -9.53 -3.24 -18.25
CA TYR A 61 -10.90 -3.33 -18.76
C TYR A 61 -11.88 -3.72 -17.63
N PRO A 62 -13.17 -3.32 -17.71
CA PRO A 62 -14.15 -3.65 -16.66
C PRO A 62 -14.26 -5.16 -16.37
N ASP A 63 -14.20 -6.02 -17.40
CA ASP A 63 -14.26 -7.48 -17.28
C ASP A 63 -13.00 -8.12 -16.66
N GLU A 64 -11.93 -7.34 -16.52
CA GLU A 64 -10.71 -7.73 -15.79
C GLU A 64 -10.80 -7.43 -14.29
N VAL A 65 -11.79 -6.65 -13.83
CA VAL A 65 -11.92 -6.29 -12.41
C VAL A 65 -12.76 -7.34 -11.68
N ILE A 66 -12.20 -7.93 -10.63
CA ILE A 66 -12.89 -8.83 -9.69
C ILE A 66 -12.85 -8.19 -8.31
N PHE A 67 -14.02 -7.86 -7.75
CA PHE A 67 -14.09 -7.29 -6.39
C PHE A 67 -13.84 -8.35 -5.31
N THR A 68 -13.08 -7.98 -4.29
CA THR A 68 -12.72 -8.79 -3.12
C THR A 68 -12.87 -7.97 -1.83
N SER A 69 -12.68 -8.56 -0.65
CA SER A 69 -12.64 -7.82 0.62
C SER A 69 -11.36 -7.00 0.84
N GLY A 70 -10.33 -7.18 -0.01
CA GLY A 70 -9.04 -6.50 0.14
C GLY A 70 -7.93 -7.17 -0.68
N ALA A 71 -6.75 -6.55 -0.69
CA ALA A 71 -5.59 -7.11 -1.38
C ALA A 71 -5.18 -8.50 -0.86
N THR A 72 -5.41 -8.81 0.42
CA THR A 72 -5.14 -10.15 0.98
C THR A 72 -6.02 -11.24 0.37
N GLU A 73 -7.33 -11.00 0.22
CA GLU A 73 -8.22 -11.96 -0.48
C GLU A 73 -7.88 -12.05 -1.97
N ALA A 74 -7.56 -10.91 -2.60
CA ALA A 74 -7.14 -10.89 -4.00
C ALA A 74 -5.83 -11.67 -4.23
N ALA A 75 -4.87 -11.58 -3.32
CA ALA A 75 -3.64 -12.37 -3.35
C ALA A 75 -3.93 -13.88 -3.24
N ALA A 76 -4.78 -14.27 -2.28
CA ALA A 76 -5.19 -15.67 -2.15
C ALA A 76 -5.89 -16.19 -3.41
N LEU A 77 -6.80 -15.40 -4.00
CA LEU A 77 -7.49 -15.77 -5.24
C LEU A 77 -6.52 -15.95 -6.42
N ALA A 78 -5.51 -15.10 -6.54
CA ALA A 78 -4.59 -15.11 -7.68
C ALA A 78 -3.43 -16.12 -7.55
N LEU A 79 -3.04 -16.47 -6.32
CA LEU A 79 -1.84 -17.25 -6.01
C LEU A 79 -2.14 -18.68 -5.55
N ALA A 80 -3.35 -18.98 -5.08
CA ALA A 80 -3.70 -20.31 -4.58
C ALA A 80 -3.41 -21.42 -5.62
N GLY A 81 -2.66 -22.44 -5.20
CA GLY A 81 -2.31 -23.59 -6.02
C GLY A 81 -1.25 -23.32 -7.10
N ARG A 82 -0.61 -22.14 -7.10
CA ARG A 82 0.46 -21.79 -8.05
C ARG A 82 1.82 -21.82 -7.36
N ASP A 83 2.82 -22.36 -8.05
CA ASP A 83 4.21 -22.29 -7.59
C ASP A 83 4.91 -21.08 -8.23
N LEU A 84 4.91 -19.95 -7.54
CA LEU A 84 5.51 -18.70 -8.02
C LEU A 84 6.61 -18.21 -7.07
N ALA A 85 7.61 -17.56 -7.63
CA ALA A 85 8.68 -16.92 -6.89
C ALA A 85 8.32 -15.48 -6.53
N ALA A 86 8.74 -15.02 -5.35
CA ALA A 86 8.68 -13.64 -4.95
C ALA A 86 9.92 -13.26 -4.13
N ALA A 87 10.10 -11.96 -3.87
CA ALA A 87 11.20 -11.50 -3.02
C ALA A 87 10.80 -11.48 -1.54
N PRO A 88 11.75 -11.64 -0.61
CA PRO A 88 11.51 -11.50 0.83
C PRO A 88 11.06 -10.10 1.29
N VAL A 89 10.88 -9.16 0.37
CA VAL A 89 10.34 -7.83 0.64
C VAL A 89 8.84 -7.71 0.34
N GLU A 90 8.20 -8.75 -0.22
CA GLU A 90 6.75 -8.75 -0.47
C GLU A 90 5.92 -8.67 0.80
N HIS A 91 4.69 -8.15 0.68
CA HIS A 91 3.74 -8.15 1.78
C HIS A 91 3.43 -9.58 2.25
N ASP A 92 3.12 -9.76 3.53
CA ASP A 92 2.90 -11.09 4.12
C ASP A 92 1.77 -11.87 3.45
N CYS A 93 0.77 -11.17 2.90
CA CYS A 93 -0.31 -11.81 2.14
C CYS A 93 0.12 -12.39 0.78
N VAL A 94 1.25 -11.97 0.23
CA VAL A 94 1.88 -12.56 -0.96
C VAL A 94 2.89 -13.62 -0.52
N ALA A 95 3.70 -13.31 0.49
CA ALA A 95 4.72 -14.23 1.01
C ALA A 95 4.13 -15.56 1.49
N ALA A 96 2.91 -15.55 2.03
CA ALA A 96 2.19 -16.75 2.45
C ALA A 96 1.88 -17.76 1.32
N TRP A 97 1.95 -17.34 0.05
CA TRP A 97 1.60 -18.16 -1.12
C TRP A 97 2.75 -18.37 -2.11
N THR A 98 3.95 -17.86 -1.82
CA THR A 98 5.04 -17.79 -2.80
C THR A 98 6.37 -18.27 -2.22
N ARG A 99 7.22 -18.83 -3.08
CA ARG A 99 8.61 -19.15 -2.72
C ARG A 99 9.43 -17.86 -2.66
N GLN A 100 10.05 -17.59 -1.51
CA GLN A 100 10.89 -16.40 -1.31
C GLN A 100 12.25 -16.58 -1.99
N ALA A 101 12.26 -16.59 -3.33
CA ALA A 101 13.39 -17.00 -4.16
C ALA A 101 14.01 -15.87 -4.99
N LEU A 102 13.34 -14.71 -5.10
CA LEU A 102 13.88 -13.58 -5.88
C LEU A 102 14.88 -12.79 -5.03
N PRO A 103 16.08 -12.48 -5.56
CA PRO A 103 17.08 -11.70 -4.85
C PRO A 103 16.66 -10.22 -4.77
N VAL A 104 17.02 -9.57 -3.66
CA VAL A 104 16.81 -8.13 -3.45
C VAL A 104 18.16 -7.47 -3.15
N GLY A 105 18.41 -6.33 -3.78
CA GLY A 105 19.61 -5.52 -3.56
C GLY A 105 19.54 -4.69 -2.28
N ARG A 106 20.69 -4.11 -1.88
CA ARG A 106 20.77 -3.18 -0.75
C ARG A 106 20.00 -1.88 -0.97
N ASP A 107 19.71 -1.55 -2.23
CA ASP A 107 18.88 -0.43 -2.66
C ASP A 107 17.37 -0.76 -2.61
N GLY A 108 17.01 -2.02 -2.34
CA GLY A 108 15.64 -2.49 -2.26
C GLY A 108 15.04 -2.94 -3.60
N ARG A 109 15.82 -2.92 -4.69
CA ARG A 109 15.37 -3.41 -6.00
C ARG A 109 15.43 -4.93 -6.08
N VAL A 110 14.40 -5.53 -6.67
CA VAL A 110 14.31 -6.98 -6.87
C VAL A 110 14.75 -7.33 -8.28
N ALA A 111 15.61 -8.34 -8.43
CA ALA A 111 15.96 -8.86 -9.75
C ALA A 111 15.00 -9.99 -10.15
N VAL A 112 14.37 -9.84 -11.31
CA VAL A 112 13.42 -10.82 -11.87
C VAL A 112 14.00 -11.42 -13.14
N ALA A 113 14.40 -12.69 -13.08
CA ALA A 113 14.92 -13.42 -14.23
C ALA A 113 13.81 -14.08 -15.07
N ASP A 114 12.74 -14.56 -14.42
CA ASP A 114 11.58 -15.17 -15.06
C ASP A 114 10.30 -14.44 -14.64
N PRO A 115 9.82 -13.45 -15.43
CA PRO A 115 8.61 -12.72 -15.10
C PRO A 115 7.37 -13.62 -14.98
N ALA A 116 7.19 -14.59 -15.88
CA ALA A 116 5.99 -15.42 -15.93
C ALA A 116 5.84 -16.33 -14.69
N GLY A 117 6.96 -16.69 -14.07
CA GLY A 117 7.02 -17.42 -12.79
C GLY A 117 7.10 -16.53 -11.55
N SER A 118 6.98 -15.20 -11.67
CA SER A 118 7.30 -14.26 -10.59
C SER A 118 6.17 -13.33 -10.19
N VAL A 119 6.16 -13.02 -8.90
CA VAL A 119 5.32 -12.00 -8.25
C VAL A 119 6.23 -10.85 -7.79
N LEU A 120 5.79 -9.62 -8.02
CA LEU A 120 6.55 -8.43 -7.64
C LEU A 120 5.63 -7.29 -7.21
N GLN A 121 5.84 -6.72 -6.03
CA GLN A 121 5.21 -5.46 -5.65
C GLN A 121 5.69 -4.30 -6.54
N ALA A 122 4.79 -3.42 -6.94
CA ALA A 122 5.17 -2.22 -7.70
C ALA A 122 5.91 -1.20 -6.84
N ALA A 123 5.59 -1.14 -5.55
CA ALA A 123 6.21 -0.24 -4.59
C ALA A 123 6.25 -0.88 -3.21
N ASN A 124 7.37 -0.75 -2.50
CA ASN A 124 7.49 -1.32 -1.18
C ASN A 124 6.76 -0.50 -0.12
N SER A 125 5.97 -1.19 0.71
CA SER A 125 5.16 -0.54 1.74
C SER A 125 5.95 0.05 2.90
N GLU A 126 7.15 -0.48 3.18
CA GLU A 126 8.03 -0.02 4.25
C GLU A 126 8.98 1.06 3.76
N THR A 127 9.75 0.78 2.71
CA THR A 127 10.81 1.65 2.21
C THR A 127 10.34 2.68 1.19
N GLY A 128 9.20 2.45 0.55
CA GLY A 128 8.72 3.25 -0.56
C GLY A 128 9.40 2.95 -1.89
N VAL A 129 10.43 2.09 -1.95
CA VAL A 129 11.19 1.80 -3.17
C VAL A 129 10.26 1.30 -4.28
N LEU A 130 10.34 1.94 -5.45
CA LEU A 130 9.65 1.54 -6.67
C LEU A 130 10.45 0.46 -7.39
N GLN A 131 9.75 -0.57 -7.87
CA GLN A 131 10.36 -1.65 -8.64
C GLN A 131 10.24 -1.38 -10.14
N ASP A 132 11.20 -1.89 -10.90
CA ASP A 132 11.05 -2.00 -12.35
C ASP A 132 10.16 -3.22 -12.64
N LEU A 133 9.07 -3.01 -13.37
CA LEU A 133 8.09 -4.05 -13.66
C LEU A 133 8.36 -4.66 -15.04
N PRO A 134 9.09 -5.78 -15.16
CA PRO A 134 9.25 -6.45 -16.45
C PRO A 134 7.90 -6.94 -16.98
N ALA A 135 7.73 -6.88 -18.29
CA ALA A 135 6.52 -7.39 -18.94
C ALA A 135 6.35 -8.89 -18.68
N GLY A 136 5.11 -9.34 -18.48
CA GLY A 136 4.78 -10.75 -18.32
C GLY A 136 4.82 -11.28 -16.89
N LEU A 137 4.94 -10.41 -15.87
CA LEU A 137 4.82 -10.82 -14.47
C LEU A 137 3.55 -11.63 -14.20
N ALA A 138 3.65 -12.70 -13.40
CA ALA A 138 2.48 -13.49 -13.00
C ALA A 138 1.48 -12.65 -12.19
N LEU A 139 1.99 -11.79 -11.31
CA LEU A 139 1.20 -10.88 -10.49
C LEU A 139 2.02 -9.66 -10.07
N VAL A 140 1.37 -8.49 -10.08
CA VAL A 140 1.90 -7.26 -9.49
C VAL A 140 1.13 -6.89 -8.23
N ASP A 141 1.80 -6.78 -7.08
CA ASP A 141 1.17 -6.14 -5.91
C ASP A 141 1.20 -4.61 -6.09
N ALA A 142 0.07 -4.06 -6.53
CA ALA A 142 -0.08 -2.63 -6.80
C ALA A 142 -0.68 -1.86 -5.61
N ALA A 143 -0.84 -2.50 -4.43
CA ALA A 143 -1.54 -1.88 -3.31
C ALA A 143 -0.92 -0.56 -2.84
N GLN A 144 0.41 -0.39 -2.98
CA GLN A 144 1.10 0.84 -2.55
C GLN A 144 1.31 1.86 -3.67
N ILE A 145 1.39 1.45 -4.93
CA ILE A 145 1.56 2.37 -6.05
C ILE A 145 0.22 3.00 -6.48
N ALA A 146 -0.87 2.22 -6.38
CA ALA A 146 -2.19 2.60 -6.85
C ALA A 146 -2.64 3.91 -6.21
N GLY A 147 -2.89 4.92 -7.07
CA GLY A 147 -3.38 6.22 -6.65
C GLY A 147 -2.32 7.11 -5.98
N LYS A 148 -1.03 6.73 -6.00
CA LYS A 148 0.09 7.52 -5.46
C LYS A 148 1.17 7.84 -6.49
N ALA A 149 1.34 6.99 -7.49
CA ALA A 149 2.23 7.22 -8.63
C ALA A 149 1.61 6.63 -9.90
N ALA A 150 2.22 6.94 -11.04
CA ALA A 150 1.76 6.43 -12.33
C ALA A 150 1.75 4.90 -12.36
N PHE A 151 0.58 4.31 -12.58
CA PHE A 151 0.39 2.87 -12.73
C PHE A 151 -0.76 2.61 -13.70
N ALA A 152 -0.53 1.75 -14.69
CA ALA A 152 -1.57 1.29 -15.61
C ALA A 152 -1.36 -0.20 -15.89
N PHE A 153 -2.32 -1.02 -15.47
CA PHE A 153 -2.25 -2.48 -15.54
C PHE A 153 -1.93 -2.97 -16.95
N GLY A 154 -2.61 -2.46 -17.97
CA GLY A 154 -2.36 -2.81 -19.37
C GLY A 154 -0.91 -2.54 -19.82
N ARG A 155 -0.25 -1.51 -19.28
CA ARG A 155 1.15 -1.18 -19.61
C ARG A 155 2.16 -2.10 -18.92
N THR A 156 1.79 -2.75 -17.82
CA THR A 156 2.70 -3.67 -17.09
C THR A 156 2.92 -4.98 -17.82
N GLY A 157 2.01 -5.39 -18.71
CA GLY A 157 2.05 -6.73 -19.30
C GLY A 157 1.86 -7.88 -18.30
N ALA A 158 1.54 -7.62 -17.03
CA ALA A 158 1.36 -8.66 -16.00
C ALA A 158 0.02 -9.40 -16.12
N THR A 159 -0.06 -10.67 -15.75
CA THR A 159 -1.31 -11.46 -15.80
C THR A 159 -2.34 -10.99 -14.79
N ALA A 160 -1.90 -10.52 -13.62
CA ALA A 160 -2.77 -10.08 -12.55
C ALA A 160 -2.19 -8.89 -11.77
N ALA A 161 -3.02 -8.11 -11.10
CA ALA A 161 -2.58 -7.09 -10.16
C ALA A 161 -3.53 -6.94 -8.95
N LEU A 162 -2.96 -6.59 -7.79
CA LEU A 162 -3.70 -6.42 -6.54
C LEU A 162 -4.00 -4.95 -6.26
N LEU A 163 -5.24 -4.66 -5.89
CA LEU A 163 -5.67 -3.34 -5.43
C LEU A 163 -6.31 -3.41 -4.03
N SER A 164 -6.09 -2.37 -3.23
CA SER A 164 -6.69 -2.22 -1.90
C SER A 164 -7.24 -0.81 -1.72
N ALA A 165 -8.56 -0.67 -1.58
CA ALA A 165 -9.23 0.64 -1.64
C ALA A 165 -8.71 1.63 -0.58
N HIS A 166 -8.50 1.15 0.64
CA HIS A 166 -8.05 1.99 1.76
C HIS A 166 -6.62 2.53 1.65
N LYS A 167 -5.85 2.15 0.61
CA LYS A 167 -4.50 2.69 0.36
C LYS A 167 -4.51 3.99 -0.46
N PHE A 168 -5.64 4.36 -1.04
CA PHE A 168 -5.82 5.60 -1.83
C PHE A 168 -7.14 6.33 -1.51
N GLY A 169 -7.66 6.14 -0.31
CA GLY A 169 -8.78 6.91 0.25
C GLY A 169 -10.14 6.26 0.15
N GLY A 170 -10.22 4.99 -0.23
CA GLY A 170 -11.45 4.19 -0.20
C GLY A 170 -11.71 3.51 1.14
N PRO A 171 -12.81 2.76 1.26
CA PRO A 171 -13.14 2.05 2.49
C PRO A 171 -12.22 0.86 2.75
N LYS A 172 -12.01 0.55 4.03
CA LYS A 172 -11.46 -0.76 4.45
C LYS A 172 -12.49 -1.85 4.16
N GLY A 173 -12.04 -3.07 3.91
CA GLY A 173 -12.93 -4.20 3.58
C GLY A 173 -13.40 -4.21 2.11
N ALA A 174 -12.72 -3.48 1.23
CA ALA A 174 -12.90 -3.52 -0.21
C ALA A 174 -11.53 -3.56 -0.93
N GLY A 175 -11.38 -4.48 -1.88
CA GLY A 175 -10.23 -4.61 -2.75
C GLY A 175 -10.63 -5.15 -4.11
N ALA A 176 -9.66 -5.31 -5.00
CA ALA A 176 -9.88 -5.93 -6.29
C ALA A 176 -8.65 -6.73 -6.75
N LEU A 177 -8.93 -7.79 -7.48
CA LEU A 177 -7.98 -8.45 -8.36
C LEU A 177 -8.24 -7.94 -9.79
N LEU A 178 -7.24 -7.33 -10.40
CA LEU A 178 -7.21 -7.15 -11.85
C LEU A 178 -6.68 -8.44 -12.45
N LEU A 179 -7.42 -9.07 -13.35
CA LEU A 179 -7.06 -10.35 -13.96
C LEU A 179 -7.24 -10.25 -15.47
N ARG A 180 -6.16 -10.45 -16.22
CA ARG A 180 -6.18 -10.32 -17.69
C ARG A 180 -7.24 -11.22 -18.32
N ALA A 181 -7.91 -10.72 -19.35
CA ALA A 181 -8.85 -11.52 -20.14
C ALA A 181 -8.20 -12.85 -20.60
N GLY A 182 -8.93 -13.96 -20.43
CA GLY A 182 -8.46 -15.31 -20.74
C GLY A 182 -7.60 -15.97 -19.65
N ALA A 183 -7.13 -15.23 -18.63
CA ALA A 183 -6.49 -15.83 -17.47
C ALA A 183 -7.53 -16.45 -16.52
N SER A 184 -7.14 -17.53 -15.84
CA SER A 184 -7.98 -18.24 -14.87
C SER A 184 -7.44 -18.05 -13.46
N ALA A 185 -8.36 -17.83 -12.51
CA ALA A 185 -8.11 -17.87 -11.08
C ALA A 185 -9.13 -18.81 -10.45
N ALA A 186 -8.66 -19.89 -9.82
CA ALA A 186 -9.55 -20.85 -9.19
C ALA A 186 -10.20 -20.22 -7.95
N PRO A 187 -11.55 -20.27 -7.81
CA PRO A 187 -12.23 -19.60 -6.72
C PRO A 187 -11.85 -20.24 -5.38
N THR A 188 -11.32 -19.42 -4.48
CA THR A 188 -11.05 -19.79 -3.07
C THR A 188 -12.33 -19.73 -2.23
N LEU A 189 -13.19 -18.74 -2.50
CA LEU A 189 -14.55 -18.64 -1.95
C LEU A 189 -15.55 -19.23 -2.93
N ARG A 190 -16.13 -20.38 -2.55
CA ARG A 190 -17.09 -21.14 -3.38
C ARG A 190 -18.52 -20.86 -2.95
N GLY A 191 -19.45 -20.84 -3.90
CA GLY A 191 -20.86 -20.53 -3.67
C GLY A 191 -21.58 -20.11 -4.95
N GLY A 192 -22.35 -19.03 -4.88
CA GLY A 192 -23.08 -18.47 -6.03
C GLY A 192 -22.18 -17.92 -7.15
N GLY A 193 -22.83 -17.47 -8.24
CA GLY A 193 -22.17 -16.99 -9.47
C GLY A 193 -21.70 -15.53 -9.45
N GLN A 194 -21.55 -14.90 -8.28
CA GLN A 194 -21.06 -13.52 -8.18
C GLN A 194 -19.65 -13.38 -8.78
N GLU A 195 -19.32 -12.17 -9.25
CA GLU A 195 -18.04 -11.89 -9.93
C GLU A 195 -17.69 -12.93 -11.01
N THR A 196 -18.69 -13.30 -11.84
CA THR A 196 -18.58 -14.31 -12.91
C THR A 196 -18.18 -15.71 -12.42
N GLY A 197 -18.56 -16.05 -11.17
CA GLY A 197 -18.22 -17.32 -10.53
C GLY A 197 -16.80 -17.38 -9.97
N ARG A 198 -16.04 -16.27 -10.02
CA ARG A 198 -14.65 -16.21 -9.52
C ARG A 198 -14.58 -15.90 -8.02
N ARG A 199 -15.61 -15.23 -7.47
CA ARG A 199 -15.67 -14.86 -6.06
C ARG A 199 -17.13 -14.84 -5.59
N ALA A 200 -17.53 -15.86 -4.86
CA ALA A 200 -18.90 -16.01 -4.38
C ALA A 200 -19.26 -15.05 -3.22
N GLY A 201 -20.56 -14.87 -3.01
CA GLY A 201 -21.14 -14.11 -1.90
C GLY A 201 -21.69 -12.76 -2.35
N THR A 202 -22.81 -12.34 -1.76
CA THR A 202 -23.48 -11.06 -2.06
C THR A 202 -22.48 -9.91 -2.09
N GLU A 203 -22.53 -9.13 -3.15
CA GLU A 203 -21.58 -8.04 -3.37
C GLU A 203 -21.69 -6.98 -2.27
N ASN A 204 -20.55 -6.53 -1.73
CA ASN A 204 -20.49 -5.43 -0.76
C ASN A 204 -20.77 -4.09 -1.48
N LEU A 205 -22.04 -3.81 -1.73
CA LEU A 205 -22.49 -2.67 -2.53
C LEU A 205 -21.91 -1.34 -2.05
N VAL A 206 -21.97 -1.10 -0.73
CA VAL A 206 -21.47 0.12 -0.09
C VAL A 206 -19.95 0.23 -0.26
N GLY A 207 -19.21 -0.86 0.01
CA GLY A 207 -17.75 -0.88 -0.14
C GLY A 207 -17.30 -0.69 -1.58
N ILE A 208 -17.99 -1.33 -2.53
CA ILE A 208 -17.72 -1.23 -3.98
C ILE A 208 -17.99 0.20 -4.48
N ALA A 209 -19.10 0.81 -4.09
CA ALA A 209 -19.40 2.21 -4.44
C ALA A 209 -18.31 3.17 -3.94
N GLY A 210 -17.91 3.03 -2.67
CA GLY A 210 -16.83 3.82 -2.08
C GLY A 210 -15.48 3.59 -2.76
N PHE A 211 -15.17 2.36 -3.15
CA PHE A 211 -13.95 2.02 -3.88
C PHE A 211 -13.94 2.69 -5.27
N GLY A 212 -15.00 2.53 -6.07
CA GLY A 212 -15.08 3.19 -7.39
C GLY A 212 -14.88 4.70 -7.32
N ALA A 213 -15.53 5.37 -6.36
CA ALA A 213 -15.38 6.81 -6.15
C ALA A 213 -13.97 7.21 -5.70
N ALA A 214 -13.34 6.43 -4.80
CA ALA A 214 -11.96 6.66 -4.38
C ALA A 214 -10.96 6.46 -5.52
N ALA A 215 -11.16 5.46 -6.37
CA ALA A 215 -10.30 5.20 -7.53
C ALA A 215 -10.35 6.38 -8.52
N ALA A 216 -11.56 6.86 -8.84
CA ALA A 216 -11.72 8.03 -9.70
C ALA A 216 -11.09 9.30 -9.10
N ALA A 217 -11.24 9.53 -7.80
CA ALA A 217 -10.61 10.66 -7.11
C ALA A 217 -9.08 10.56 -7.09
N ALA A 218 -8.54 9.38 -6.81
CA ALA A 218 -7.10 9.16 -6.80
C ALA A 218 -6.46 9.34 -8.19
N ALA A 219 -7.17 8.96 -9.27
CA ALA A 219 -6.72 9.22 -10.63
C ALA A 219 -6.71 10.72 -10.97
N ARG A 220 -7.69 11.50 -10.49
CA ARG A 220 -7.70 12.96 -10.63
C ARG A 220 -6.53 13.61 -9.90
N ASP A 221 -6.28 13.24 -8.64
CA ASP A 221 -5.15 13.77 -7.85
C ASP A 221 -3.80 13.57 -8.57
N LEU A 222 -3.61 12.42 -9.22
CA LEU A 222 -2.42 12.17 -10.03
C LEU A 222 -2.34 13.07 -11.26
N ALA A 223 -3.46 13.28 -11.96
CA ALA A 223 -3.52 14.16 -13.12
C ALA A 223 -3.31 15.64 -12.75
N ASP A 224 -3.77 16.04 -11.56
CA ASP A 224 -3.73 17.42 -11.06
C ASP A 224 -2.40 17.78 -10.36
N GLY A 225 -1.43 16.88 -10.33
CA GLY A 225 -0.10 17.16 -9.77
C GLY A 225 -0.03 17.09 -8.23
N VAL A 226 -1.03 16.49 -7.57
CA VAL A 226 -1.11 16.48 -6.09
C VAL A 226 0.05 15.71 -5.47
N TRP A 227 0.48 14.61 -6.11
CA TRP A 227 1.52 13.76 -5.58
C TRP A 227 2.93 14.29 -5.83
N GLU A 228 3.11 15.17 -6.80
CA GLU A 228 4.33 15.95 -7.04
C GLU A 228 4.57 16.91 -5.86
N ARG A 229 3.53 17.63 -5.41
CA ARG A 229 3.59 18.44 -4.18
C ARG A 229 3.92 17.58 -2.95
N VAL A 230 3.34 16.38 -2.86
CA VAL A 230 3.66 15.44 -1.77
C VAL A 230 5.14 15.00 -1.84
N ALA A 231 5.67 14.78 -3.04
CA ALA A 231 7.08 14.45 -3.26
C ALA A 231 8.02 15.57 -2.78
N GLU A 232 7.70 16.82 -3.12
CA GLU A 232 8.43 18.01 -2.65
C GLU A 232 8.43 18.10 -1.13
N LEU A 233 7.26 17.95 -0.51
CA LEU A 233 7.12 17.96 0.95
C LEU A 233 7.91 16.83 1.62
N ARG A 234 7.88 15.64 1.03
CA ARG A 234 8.70 14.51 1.49
C ARG A 234 10.19 14.85 1.40
N ASN A 235 10.65 15.46 0.30
CA ASN A 235 12.06 15.86 0.15
C ASN A 235 12.48 16.89 1.21
N ILE A 236 11.62 17.87 1.52
CA ILE A 236 11.84 18.86 2.59
C ILE A 236 12.00 18.13 3.93
N LEU A 237 11.07 17.22 4.25
CA LEU A 237 11.11 16.44 5.47
C LEU A 237 12.40 15.58 5.57
N GLU A 238 12.75 14.89 4.50
CA GLU A 238 13.96 14.06 4.44
C GLU A 238 15.22 14.90 4.65
N GLY A 239 15.33 16.06 4.00
CA GLY A 239 16.44 17.00 4.18
C GLY A 239 16.55 17.52 5.63
N ALA A 240 15.42 17.87 6.25
CA ALA A 240 15.38 18.28 7.64
C ALA A 240 15.88 17.17 8.58
N LEU A 241 15.40 15.93 8.40
CA LEU A 241 15.84 14.78 9.20
C LEU A 241 17.33 14.47 9.00
N ALA A 242 17.82 14.51 7.76
CA ALA A 242 19.20 14.16 7.40
C ALA A 242 20.23 15.12 8.02
N SER A 243 19.88 16.40 8.17
CA SER A 243 20.77 17.43 8.74
C SER A 243 21.26 17.15 10.17
N ALA A 244 20.53 16.30 10.92
CA ALA A 244 20.75 16.10 12.36
C ALA A 244 21.12 14.65 12.74
N ALA A 245 21.26 13.74 11.76
CA ALA A 245 21.39 12.32 12.02
C ALA A 245 22.31 11.60 11.02
N SER A 246 23.62 11.91 11.08
CA SER A 246 24.65 11.31 10.20
C SER A 246 24.76 9.79 10.29
N GLU A 247 24.34 9.19 11.41
CA GLU A 247 24.39 7.74 11.69
C GLU A 247 23.09 7.03 11.34
N THR A 248 22.05 7.78 10.95
CA THR A 248 20.76 7.21 10.53
C THR A 248 20.81 6.87 9.05
N ILE A 249 20.41 5.63 8.76
CA ILE A 249 20.34 5.10 7.41
C ILE A 249 19.00 5.52 6.81
N PHE A 250 19.05 6.28 5.72
CA PHE A 250 17.88 6.55 4.87
C PHE A 250 17.78 5.39 3.88
N VAL A 251 16.86 4.48 4.15
CA VAL A 251 16.74 3.22 3.40
C VAL A 251 16.24 3.52 1.99
N GLY A 252 16.89 2.93 0.99
CA GLY A 252 16.56 3.16 -0.43
C GLY A 252 17.04 4.52 -0.96
N LYS A 253 17.95 5.21 -0.25
CA LYS A 253 18.57 6.45 -0.75
C LYS A 253 19.21 6.24 -2.12
N GLY A 254 18.82 7.07 -3.09
CA GLY A 254 19.28 6.97 -4.49
C GLY A 254 18.43 6.06 -5.38
N ALA A 255 17.50 5.27 -4.82
CA ALA A 255 16.52 4.53 -5.60
C ALA A 255 15.29 5.41 -5.91
N ALA A 256 14.55 5.03 -6.95
CA ALA A 256 13.22 5.61 -7.18
C ALA A 256 12.28 5.15 -6.06
N HIS A 257 11.45 6.04 -5.55
CA HIS A 257 10.55 5.77 -4.43
C HIS A 257 9.20 6.44 -4.62
N LEU A 258 8.23 5.99 -3.84
CA LEU A 258 6.95 6.65 -3.71
C LEU A 258 7.14 8.10 -3.26
N PRO A 259 6.30 9.03 -3.73
CA PRO A 259 6.40 10.45 -3.40
C PRO A 259 6.20 10.74 -1.91
N ASN A 260 5.72 9.78 -1.12
CA ASN A 260 5.19 10.04 0.21
C ASN A 260 5.90 9.32 1.34
N THR A 261 6.93 8.51 1.06
CA THR A 261 7.47 7.55 2.03
C THR A 261 8.93 7.86 2.37
N ILE A 262 9.26 7.84 3.67
CA ILE A 262 10.62 7.86 4.20
C ILE A 262 10.76 6.67 5.14
N CYS A 263 11.79 5.86 4.94
CA CYS A 263 12.19 4.81 5.86
C CYS A 263 13.54 5.14 6.47
N LEU A 264 13.56 5.32 7.79
CA LEU A 264 14.75 5.61 8.56
C LEU A 264 15.13 4.36 9.35
N ALA A 265 16.40 4.01 9.39
CA ALA A 265 16.93 3.01 10.30
C ALA A 265 18.03 3.63 11.15
N THR A 266 17.81 3.68 12.47
CA THR A 266 18.79 4.23 13.42
C THR A 266 19.30 3.11 14.32
N PRO A 267 20.51 2.56 14.04
CA PRO A 267 21.10 1.49 14.85
C PRO A 267 21.14 1.85 16.34
N GLY A 268 20.80 0.87 17.19
CA GLY A 268 20.73 1.03 18.64
C GLY A 268 19.48 1.73 19.19
N TRP A 269 18.68 2.42 18.36
CA TRP A 269 17.43 3.05 18.79
C TRP A 269 16.23 2.25 18.28
N LYS A 270 15.71 1.35 19.13
CA LYS A 270 14.61 0.45 18.75
C LYS A 270 13.41 1.18 18.13
N GLY A 271 12.90 0.65 17.02
CA GLY A 271 11.77 1.22 16.28
C GLY A 271 10.53 1.40 17.16
N GLU A 272 10.19 0.45 18.05
CA GLU A 272 9.04 0.61 18.96
C GLU A 272 9.19 1.81 19.90
N THR A 273 10.42 2.06 20.34
CA THR A 273 10.72 3.18 21.23
C THR A 273 10.56 4.50 20.49
N GLN A 274 11.03 4.58 19.24
CA GLN A 274 10.83 5.73 18.37
C GLN A 274 9.34 5.98 18.12
N VAL A 275 8.56 4.95 17.75
CA VAL A 275 7.11 5.06 17.54
C VAL A 275 6.41 5.59 18.78
N MET A 276 6.70 5.04 19.97
CA MET A 276 6.12 5.51 21.23
C MET A 276 6.50 6.96 21.55
N GLN A 277 7.75 7.36 21.31
CA GLN A 277 8.21 8.72 21.55
C GLN A 277 7.56 9.73 20.61
N MET A 278 7.31 9.34 19.36
CA MET A 278 6.59 10.16 18.38
C MET A 278 5.09 10.21 18.67
N ASP A 279 4.50 9.11 19.12
CA ASP A 279 3.11 9.02 19.60
C ASP A 279 2.85 10.03 20.72
N LEU A 280 3.72 10.04 21.75
CA LEU A 280 3.69 11.00 22.85
C LEU A 280 3.94 12.45 22.39
N ALA A 281 4.64 12.64 21.28
CA ALA A 281 4.85 13.95 20.66
C ALA A 281 3.71 14.38 19.72
N GLY A 282 2.67 13.55 19.55
CA GLY A 282 1.50 13.85 18.73
C GLY A 282 1.57 13.39 17.27
N PHE A 283 2.52 12.51 16.91
CA PHE A 283 2.71 12.01 15.56
C PHE A 283 2.43 10.51 15.46
N ALA A 284 1.58 10.09 14.52
CA ALA A 284 1.37 8.69 14.21
C ALA A 284 2.32 8.24 13.10
N ILE A 285 3.26 7.35 13.42
CA ILE A 285 4.22 6.72 12.50
C ILE A 285 4.21 5.20 12.72
N SER A 286 4.96 4.46 11.91
CA SER A 286 5.03 2.99 12.00
C SER A 286 6.47 2.51 12.18
N SER A 287 6.64 1.29 12.72
CA SER A 287 7.91 0.55 12.73
C SER A 287 7.69 -0.86 12.17
N GLY A 288 8.59 -1.32 11.29
CA GLY A 288 8.51 -2.64 10.65
C GLY A 288 7.17 -2.94 9.96
N SER A 289 6.87 -4.24 9.77
CA SER A 289 5.59 -4.70 9.27
C SER A 289 4.51 -4.57 10.35
N ALA A 290 3.84 -3.41 10.38
CA ALA A 290 2.71 -3.12 11.27
C ALA A 290 1.55 -4.15 11.20
N CYS A 291 1.57 -5.07 10.23
CA CYS A 291 0.60 -6.14 10.05
C CYS A 291 0.83 -7.38 10.94
N SER A 292 1.94 -7.47 11.68
CA SER A 292 2.33 -8.68 12.40
C SER A 292 1.71 -8.83 13.81
N SER A 293 0.41 -9.09 13.89
CA SER A 293 -0.25 -9.76 15.05
C SER A 293 0.19 -9.34 16.48
N GLY A 294 0.49 -8.05 16.71
CA GLY A 294 0.83 -7.53 18.05
C GLY A 294 2.21 -7.89 18.63
N LYS A 295 3.09 -8.58 17.90
CA LYS A 295 4.49 -8.81 18.32
C LYS A 295 5.41 -8.03 17.39
N VAL A 296 6.02 -6.96 17.88
CA VAL A 296 6.99 -6.23 17.07
C VAL A 296 8.23 -7.10 16.88
N ARG A 297 8.62 -7.25 15.62
CA ARG A 297 9.80 -7.97 15.16
C ARG A 297 10.66 -7.02 14.33
N PRO A 298 11.99 -7.26 14.26
CA PRO A 298 12.84 -6.58 13.30
C PRO A 298 12.24 -6.64 11.88
N SER A 299 12.46 -5.59 11.09
CA SER A 299 11.93 -5.54 9.72
C SER A 299 12.58 -6.61 8.84
N ARG A 300 11.79 -7.59 8.40
CA ARG A 300 12.17 -8.59 7.39
C ARG A 300 12.63 -7.92 6.09
N VAL A 301 12.03 -6.79 5.72
CA VAL A 301 12.40 -6.04 4.52
C VAL A 301 13.83 -5.51 4.63
N ILE A 302 14.16 -4.86 5.75
CA ILE A 302 15.49 -4.30 6.00
C ILE A 302 16.56 -5.40 6.13
N GLU A 303 16.22 -6.53 6.75
CA GLU A 303 17.10 -7.71 6.79
C GLU A 303 17.34 -8.29 5.40
N ALA A 304 16.28 -8.44 4.59
CA ALA A 304 16.39 -8.94 3.22
C ALA A 304 17.27 -8.05 2.34
N MET A 305 17.23 -6.73 2.56
CA MET A 305 18.12 -5.76 1.91
C MET A 305 19.57 -5.83 2.40
N GLY A 306 19.92 -6.71 3.34
CA GLY A 306 21.29 -6.88 3.83
C GLY A 306 21.81 -5.68 4.63
N LEU A 307 20.93 -4.92 5.30
CA LEU A 307 21.32 -3.77 6.13
C LEU A 307 21.66 -4.14 7.58
N GLY A 308 21.46 -5.41 7.96
CA GLY A 308 21.83 -5.94 9.27
C GLY A 308 20.73 -5.82 10.34
N ALA A 309 20.85 -6.64 11.38
CA ALA A 309 19.83 -6.77 12.43
C ALA A 309 19.61 -5.48 13.25
N GLU A 310 20.67 -4.70 13.50
CA GLU A 310 20.53 -3.44 14.23
C GLU A 310 19.75 -2.39 13.44
N ALA A 311 20.02 -2.27 12.14
CA ALA A 311 19.26 -1.39 11.26
C ALA A 311 17.79 -1.84 11.16
N ALA A 312 17.56 -3.16 11.02
CA ALA A 312 16.21 -3.72 10.95
C ALA A 312 15.40 -3.52 12.24
N SER A 313 16.06 -3.56 13.40
CA SER A 313 15.46 -3.29 14.72
C SER A 313 15.20 -1.80 14.95
N GLY A 314 16.02 -0.92 14.37
CA GLY A 314 15.89 0.54 14.47
C GLY A 314 15.04 1.19 13.37
N ALA A 315 14.35 0.41 12.55
CA ALA A 315 13.63 0.91 11.38
C ALA A 315 12.25 1.50 11.73
N ILE A 316 12.01 2.73 11.26
CA ILE A 316 10.71 3.41 11.27
C ILE A 316 10.31 3.87 9.88
N ARG A 317 9.01 3.90 9.63
CA ARG A 317 8.41 4.46 8.42
C ARG A 317 7.59 5.69 8.76
N VAL A 318 7.85 6.75 8.01
CA VAL A 318 7.05 7.96 7.95
C VAL A 318 6.43 8.02 6.57
N SER A 319 5.11 8.06 6.49
CA SER A 319 4.39 8.11 5.22
C SER A 319 3.33 9.20 5.25
N ILE A 320 3.50 10.21 4.39
CA ILE A 320 2.66 11.41 4.35
C ILE A 320 1.58 11.29 3.28
N GLY A 321 0.70 12.29 3.16
CA GLY A 321 -0.30 12.32 2.09
C GLY A 321 -0.78 13.72 1.76
N PRO A 322 -1.78 13.85 0.87
CA PRO A 322 -2.22 15.15 0.35
C PRO A 322 -2.67 16.17 1.40
N ALA A 323 -3.12 15.70 2.58
CA ALA A 323 -3.54 16.57 3.66
C ALA A 323 -2.40 17.03 4.58
N THR A 324 -1.20 16.44 4.47
CA THR A 324 -0.05 16.82 5.28
C THR A 324 0.48 18.19 4.83
N THR A 325 0.78 19.05 5.80
CA THR A 325 1.34 20.38 5.56
C THR A 325 2.85 20.42 5.82
N GLU A 326 3.53 21.44 5.26
CA GLU A 326 4.95 21.70 5.53
C GLU A 326 5.24 21.93 7.01
N ALA A 327 4.39 22.72 7.68
CA ALA A 327 4.52 22.97 9.11
C ALA A 327 4.44 21.68 9.95
N GLU A 328 3.53 20.76 9.61
CA GLU A 328 3.43 19.46 10.28
C GLU A 328 4.65 18.57 10.02
N ALA A 329 5.18 18.58 8.80
CA ALA A 329 6.37 17.81 8.45
C ALA A 329 7.61 18.34 9.19
N LEU A 330 7.82 19.65 9.22
CA LEU A 330 8.93 20.26 9.96
C LEU A 330 8.78 20.06 11.47
N ALA A 331 7.56 20.16 12.01
CA ALA A 331 7.30 19.87 13.42
C ALA A 331 7.62 18.40 13.79
N PHE A 332 7.33 17.46 12.88
CA PHE A 332 7.74 16.07 13.06
C PHE A 332 9.27 15.93 13.06
N ALA A 333 9.96 16.57 12.12
CA ALA A 333 11.43 16.55 12.07
C ALA A 333 12.03 17.07 13.39
N ASP A 334 11.57 18.22 13.88
CA ASP A 334 12.02 18.79 15.15
C ASP A 334 11.80 17.86 16.35
N ALA A 335 10.61 17.26 16.42
CA ALA A 335 10.25 16.32 17.48
C ALA A 335 11.15 15.06 17.44
N TRP A 336 11.34 14.47 16.26
CA TRP A 336 12.19 13.30 16.08
C TRP A 336 13.65 13.62 16.41
N GLN A 337 14.20 14.73 15.91
CA GLN A 337 15.57 15.16 16.19
C GLN A 337 15.81 15.42 17.68
N LYS A 338 14.83 15.99 18.40
CA LYS A 338 14.91 16.18 19.85
C LYS A 338 15.09 14.85 20.58
N GLN A 339 14.35 13.81 20.19
CA GLN A 339 14.48 12.49 20.79
C GLN A 339 15.77 11.79 20.34
N HIS A 340 16.19 11.98 19.08
CA HIS A 340 17.45 11.47 18.56
C HIS A 340 18.65 11.99 19.36
N ARG A 341 18.70 13.30 19.65
CA ARG A 341 19.74 13.90 20.50
C ARG A 341 19.77 13.30 21.90
N ARG A 342 18.60 13.03 22.51
CA ARG A 342 18.50 12.38 23.82
C ARG A 342 18.97 10.93 23.79
N PHE A 343 18.63 10.20 22.75
CA PHE A 343 19.12 8.84 22.53
C PHE A 343 20.65 8.83 22.41
N ARG A 344 21.23 9.69 21.58
CA ARG A 344 22.69 9.81 21.41
C ARG A 344 23.42 10.19 22.69
N ALA A 345 22.87 11.13 23.47
CA ALA A 345 23.45 11.52 24.76
C ALA A 345 23.49 10.34 25.75
N LYS A 346 22.45 9.49 25.77
CA LYS A 346 22.44 8.27 26.61
C LYS A 346 23.43 7.21 26.13
N ALA A 347 23.53 7.01 24.82
CA ALA A 347 24.46 6.05 24.24
C ALA A 347 25.93 6.45 24.50
N ALA A 348 26.25 7.74 24.44
CA ALA A 348 27.60 8.26 24.73
C ALA A 348 28.02 8.11 26.21
N VAL A 349 27.06 8.04 27.14
CA VAL A 349 27.32 7.81 28.57
C VAL A 349 27.47 6.31 28.90
N ALA A 350 26.94 5.43 28.04
CA ALA A 350 26.97 3.98 28.22
C ALA A 350 28.17 3.30 27.53
N ALA A 351 28.92 4.03 26.69
CA ALA A 351 30.12 3.59 26.00
C ALA A 351 31.38 4.02 26.78
#